data_AF-U9TNQ8-F1
#
_entry.id   AF-U9TNQ8-F1
#
_cell.length_a   1.000
_cell.length_b   1.000
_cell.length_c   1.000
_cell.angle_alpha   90.00
_cell.angle_beta   90.00
_cell.angle_gamma   90.00
#
_symmetry.space_group_name_H-M   'P 1'
#
loop_
_entity.id
_entity.type
_entity.pdbx_description
1 polymer ?
#
loop_
_entity_poly.entity_id
_entity_poly.type
_entity_poly.pdbx_seq_one_letter_code
_entity_poly.pdbx_strand_id
1 'polypeptide(L)'
;MASLTSSVFRRLIGLQRTPKFIGLQPNFCKIYSSTSRFHYHSSPVFKQADTNSNATKPNSNESLHEYGKHILSMLPKYIQQYSVYKDELTLYVAPSAIIPVMTFLRDHTGAQFKQVMDICGVDYPTRQNRFEVVYNMLSIRYNARIRVKTYADEVTPVPSVTPLFNGANWFEREVYDMYGVYFTDHPDLRRILTDYGFEGYPLRKDFPLTGYVEVRYDEERKRVVIEPLELTQAFRNFEGSASPWEQTGPGHDDRPDSFKVENLLPKSPDPEKK
;
A
#
# COMPACT_ATOMS: atom_id res chain seq x y z
N MET A 1 57.33 -37.47 40.70
CA MET A 1 56.56 -38.62 40.18
C MET A 1 56.22 -38.29 38.73
N ALA A 2 57.07 -38.64 37.76
CA ALA A 2 57.05 -39.89 36.97
C ALA A 2 55.66 -40.11 36.33
N SER A 3 55.46 -40.28 35.02
CA SER A 3 56.32 -40.54 33.86
C SER A 3 55.43 -40.45 32.59
N LEU A 4 55.89 -39.85 31.49
CA LEU A 4 56.17 -40.45 30.14
C LEU A 4 55.08 -41.41 29.63
N THR A 5 54.55 -41.30 28.41
CA THR A 5 55.25 -41.51 27.10
C THR A 5 54.43 -40.86 25.96
N SER A 6 54.99 -39.98 25.11
CA SER A 6 55.72 -40.28 23.84
C SER A 6 54.81 -40.87 22.73
N SER A 7 54.87 -40.54 21.43
CA SER A 7 55.87 -39.81 20.66
C SER A 7 55.46 -39.78 19.17
N VAL A 8 55.84 -38.69 18.46
CA VAL A 8 56.54 -38.71 17.14
C VAL A 8 55.65 -38.98 15.92
N PHE A 9 55.77 -38.34 14.74
CA PHE A 9 56.74 -37.51 14.00
C PHE A 9 55.98 -37.18 12.67
N ARG A 10 56.35 -36.31 11.73
CA ARG A 10 57.41 -35.33 11.46
C ARG A 10 56.97 -34.65 10.14
N ARG A 11 57.25 -33.35 10.01
CA ARG A 11 57.93 -32.64 8.87
C ARG A 11 57.47 -32.90 7.40
N LEU A 12 57.68 -32.06 6.40
CA LEU A 12 58.67 -31.01 6.05
C LEU A 12 58.01 -30.19 4.89
N ILE A 13 58.00 -28.84 4.91
CA ILE A 13 58.88 -27.90 4.16
C ILE A 13 58.65 -27.76 2.64
N GLY A 14 58.58 -26.50 2.17
CA GLY A 14 59.14 -26.04 0.88
C GLY A 14 58.10 -25.45 -0.09
N LEU A 15 57.87 -24.13 -0.14
CA LEU A 15 58.60 -23.10 -0.91
C LEU A 15 58.79 -23.41 -2.42
N GLN A 16 58.15 -22.61 -3.30
CA GLN A 16 58.68 -21.97 -4.53
C GLN A 16 57.73 -21.94 -5.76
N ARG A 17 57.54 -20.70 -6.26
CA ARG A 17 57.64 -20.22 -7.66
C ARG A 17 56.65 -20.73 -8.75
N THR A 18 56.07 -19.75 -9.45
CA THR A 18 55.45 -19.79 -10.81
C THR A 18 56.51 -20.17 -11.89
N PRO A 19 56.27 -20.28 -13.25
CA PRO A 19 55.14 -19.85 -14.12
C PRO A 19 54.81 -20.75 -15.37
N LYS A 20 54.06 -20.20 -16.36
CA LYS A 20 53.88 -20.54 -17.82
C LYS A 20 52.66 -21.42 -18.19
N PHE A 21 51.64 -20.95 -18.94
CA PHE A 21 51.48 -20.54 -20.37
C PHE A 21 51.70 -21.65 -21.43
N ILE A 22 50.71 -21.82 -22.33
CA ILE A 22 50.60 -22.55 -23.65
C ILE A 22 49.23 -23.29 -23.64
N GLY A 23 48.29 -23.25 -24.61
CA GLY A 23 48.19 -22.70 -25.96
C GLY A 23 47.30 -23.64 -26.84
N LEU A 24 46.36 -23.06 -27.62
CA LEU A 24 45.72 -23.58 -28.87
C LEU A 24 44.72 -24.76 -28.76
N GLN A 25 43.39 -24.53 -28.86
CA GLN A 25 42.50 -24.47 -30.08
C GLN A 25 42.15 -25.84 -30.71
N PRO A 26 41.10 -25.95 -31.55
CA PRO A 26 39.65 -25.73 -31.35
C PRO A 26 38.87 -27.04 -31.71
N ASN A 27 37.53 -27.08 -31.59
CA ASN A 27 36.62 -27.75 -32.54
C ASN A 27 35.23 -28.12 -31.97
N PHE A 28 34.21 -27.71 -32.72
CA PHE A 28 32.88 -28.32 -32.85
C PHE A 28 31.91 -28.22 -31.66
N CYS A 29 31.14 -27.13 -31.62
CA CYS A 29 29.76 -27.18 -31.10
C CYS A 29 28.80 -27.13 -32.29
N LYS A 30 28.23 -28.29 -32.63
CA LYS A 30 27.15 -28.43 -33.61
C LYS A 30 25.86 -27.89 -33.01
N ILE A 31 25.19 -27.10 -33.84
CA ILE A 31 23.79 -26.69 -33.75
C ILE A 31 22.91 -27.92 -33.49
N TYR A 32 22.16 -27.91 -32.40
CA TYR A 32 20.90 -28.65 -32.30
C TYR A 32 19.82 -27.70 -31.80
N SER A 33 18.94 -27.35 -32.74
CA SER A 33 17.64 -26.77 -32.49
C SER A 33 16.77 -27.77 -31.73
N SER A 34 16.48 -27.50 -30.47
CA SER A 34 15.32 -28.10 -29.80
C SER A 34 14.37 -26.99 -29.41
N THR A 35 13.34 -26.82 -30.24
CA THR A 35 12.12 -26.07 -29.94
C THR A 35 11.42 -26.70 -28.74
N SER A 36 11.75 -26.25 -27.53
CA SER A 36 10.88 -26.40 -26.36
C SER A 36 10.07 -25.12 -26.20
N ARG A 37 8.86 -25.14 -26.75
CA ARG A 37 7.81 -24.15 -26.51
C ARG A 37 7.44 -24.22 -25.03
N PHE A 38 8.05 -23.40 -24.19
CA PHE A 38 7.52 -23.14 -22.85
C PHE A 38 6.21 -22.37 -23.02
N HIS A 39 5.09 -23.05 -22.78
CA HIS A 39 3.80 -22.39 -22.58
C HIS A 39 3.83 -21.69 -21.22
N TYR A 40 4.22 -20.42 -21.23
CA TYR A 40 3.94 -19.53 -20.12
C TYR A 40 2.42 -19.28 -20.10
N HIS A 41 1.77 -19.62 -18.98
CA HIS A 41 0.44 -19.07 -18.69
C HIS A 41 0.58 -17.55 -18.67
N SER A 42 -0.05 -16.87 -19.62
CA SER A 42 -0.08 -15.42 -19.70
C SER A 42 -0.85 -14.87 -18.51
N SER A 43 -0.14 -14.27 -17.56
CA SER A 43 -0.76 -13.37 -16.58
C SER A 43 -1.11 -12.06 -17.33
N PRO A 44 -2.30 -11.45 -17.13
CA PRO A 44 -2.83 -10.42 -18.02
C PRO A 44 -2.16 -9.04 -17.88
N VAL A 45 -1.08 -8.92 -17.11
CA VAL A 45 -0.43 -7.65 -16.78
C VAL A 45 1.02 -7.69 -17.22
N PHE A 46 1.25 -7.56 -18.53
CA PHE A 46 2.58 -7.23 -19.04
C PHE A 46 2.44 -6.22 -20.18
N LYS A 47 2.94 -5.00 -19.97
CA LYS A 47 3.25 -4.07 -21.05
C LYS A 47 4.69 -3.61 -20.92
N GLN A 48 5.38 -3.68 -22.05
CA GLN A 48 6.72 -3.16 -22.25
C GLN A 48 6.67 -1.63 -22.11
N ALA A 49 7.74 -1.03 -21.57
CA ALA A 49 7.79 0.41 -21.36
C ALA A 49 7.93 1.12 -22.72
N ASP A 50 6.86 1.79 -23.16
CA ASP A 50 6.84 2.51 -24.43
C ASP A 50 7.31 3.96 -24.26
N THR A 51 8.16 4.38 -25.20
CA THR A 51 8.61 5.74 -25.41
C THR A 51 7.46 6.65 -25.85
N ASN A 52 7.45 7.89 -25.35
CA ASN A 52 6.46 8.94 -25.58
C ASN A 52 5.73 8.88 -26.94
N SER A 53 4.46 8.52 -26.89
CA SER A 53 3.44 8.93 -27.85
C SER A 53 2.14 9.19 -27.08
N ASN A 54 1.39 10.23 -27.45
CA ASN A 54 0.00 10.45 -27.02
C ASN A 54 -0.95 9.37 -27.61
N ALA A 55 -0.49 8.13 -27.66
CA ALA A 55 -1.30 6.98 -28.00
C ALA A 55 -2.16 6.66 -26.77
N THR A 56 -3.47 6.63 -26.97
CA THR A 56 -4.46 6.10 -26.04
C THR A 56 -3.90 4.83 -25.40
N LYS A 57 -3.55 4.91 -24.11
CA LYS A 57 -3.06 3.74 -23.36
C LYS A 57 -4.04 2.59 -23.61
N PRO A 58 -3.57 1.42 -24.05
CA PRO A 58 -4.49 0.31 -24.28
C PRO A 58 -5.15 -0.07 -22.95
N ASN A 59 -6.45 -0.34 -22.95
CA ASN A 59 -7.36 -0.69 -21.84
C ASN A 59 -6.71 -1.40 -20.63
N SER A 60 -6.00 -0.67 -19.77
CA SER A 60 -5.57 -1.17 -18.46
C SER A 60 -6.78 -1.32 -17.53
N ASN A 61 -7.74 -0.40 -17.64
CA ASN A 61 -8.96 -0.39 -16.81
C ASN A 61 -9.72 -1.72 -16.87
N GLU A 62 -9.93 -2.29 -18.07
CA GLU A 62 -10.68 -3.54 -18.23
C GLU A 62 -10.03 -4.72 -17.49
N SER A 63 -8.71 -4.88 -17.64
CA SER A 63 -7.95 -5.91 -16.92
C SER A 63 -8.01 -5.75 -15.40
N LEU A 64 -8.07 -4.51 -14.89
CA LEU A 64 -8.20 -4.23 -13.47
C LEU A 64 -9.62 -4.51 -12.96
N HIS A 65 -10.65 -4.26 -13.77
CA HIS A 65 -12.03 -4.63 -13.45
C HIS A 65 -12.20 -6.16 -13.41
N GLU A 66 -11.61 -6.89 -14.35
CA GLU A 66 -11.57 -8.35 -14.34
C GLU A 66 -10.86 -8.89 -13.10
N TYR A 67 -9.70 -8.34 -12.77
CA TYR A 67 -8.94 -8.73 -11.59
C TYR A 67 -9.68 -8.40 -10.28
N GLY A 68 -10.32 -7.23 -10.19
CA GLY A 68 -11.17 -6.86 -9.06
C GLY A 68 -12.35 -7.83 -8.87
N LYS A 69 -13.02 -8.21 -9.97
CA LYS A 69 -14.10 -9.21 -9.97
C LYS A 69 -13.60 -10.60 -9.56
N HIS A 70 -12.39 -10.98 -10.00
CA HIS A 70 -11.76 -12.25 -9.63
C HIS A 70 -11.40 -12.30 -8.13
N ILE A 71 -10.86 -11.22 -7.57
CA ILE A 71 -10.60 -11.15 -6.12
C ILE A 71 -11.91 -11.20 -5.32
N LEU A 72 -12.95 -10.49 -5.79
CA LEU A 72 -14.28 -10.51 -5.18
C LEU A 72 -14.89 -11.93 -5.19
N SER A 73 -14.72 -12.70 -6.27
CA SER A 73 -15.24 -14.07 -6.34
C SER A 73 -14.48 -15.04 -5.44
N MET A 74 -13.19 -14.81 -5.19
CA MET A 74 -12.39 -15.63 -4.26
C MET A 74 -12.70 -15.31 -2.79
N LEU A 75 -12.99 -14.05 -2.44
CA LEU A 75 -13.24 -13.60 -1.07
C LEU A 75 -14.56 -12.85 -0.89
N PRO A 76 -15.72 -13.46 -1.24
CA PRO A 76 -17.01 -12.78 -1.20
C PRO A 76 -17.47 -12.41 0.21
N LYS A 77 -16.95 -13.10 1.24
CA LYS A 77 -17.28 -12.85 2.65
C LYS A 77 -16.70 -11.52 3.18
N TYR A 78 -15.57 -11.10 2.64
CA TYR A 78 -14.73 -10.04 3.23
C TYR A 78 -14.77 -8.73 2.45
N ILE A 79 -14.88 -8.83 1.13
CA ILE A 79 -14.84 -7.67 0.23
C ILE A 79 -16.28 -7.20 0.00
N GLN A 80 -16.55 -5.94 0.35
CA GLN A 80 -17.87 -5.34 0.19
C GLN A 80 -18.08 -4.85 -1.24
N GLN A 81 -17.07 -4.17 -1.77
CA GLN A 81 -17.06 -3.61 -3.13
C GLN A 81 -15.62 -3.34 -3.56
N TYR A 82 -15.44 -3.06 -4.85
CA TYR A 82 -14.19 -2.54 -5.39
C TYR A 82 -14.47 -1.34 -6.27
N SER A 83 -13.52 -0.44 -6.39
CA SER A 83 -13.54 0.65 -7.36
C SER A 83 -12.26 0.65 -8.18
N VAL A 84 -12.41 0.98 -9.45
CA VAL A 84 -11.29 1.21 -10.36
C VAL A 84 -11.42 2.64 -10.85
N TYR A 85 -10.37 3.42 -10.66
CA TYR A 85 -10.29 4.76 -11.21
C TYR A 85 -8.96 4.90 -11.94
N LYS A 86 -9.03 5.06 -13.27
CA LYS A 86 -7.85 4.96 -14.14
C LYS A 86 -7.08 3.65 -13.82
N ASP A 87 -5.79 3.76 -13.56
CA ASP A 87 -4.91 2.62 -13.31
C ASP A 87 -4.88 2.15 -11.82
N GLU A 88 -5.82 2.59 -10.97
CA GLU A 88 -5.84 2.28 -9.54
C GLU A 88 -7.02 1.39 -9.14
N LEU A 89 -6.73 0.18 -8.64
CA LEU A 89 -7.71 -0.71 -8.02
C LEU A 89 -7.78 -0.47 -6.51
N THR A 90 -8.97 -0.19 -6.01
CA THR A 90 -9.28 -0.03 -4.58
C THR A 90 -10.28 -1.09 -4.13
N LEU A 91 -9.95 -1.84 -3.08
CA LEU A 91 -10.82 -2.80 -2.42
C LEU A 91 -11.38 -2.19 -1.13
N TYR A 92 -12.69 -2.33 -0.91
CA TYR A 92 -13.35 -1.90 0.32
C TYR A 92 -13.66 -3.10 1.19
N VAL A 93 -13.14 -3.08 2.41
CA VAL A 93 -13.11 -4.23 3.32
C VAL A 93 -13.59 -3.78 4.70
N ALA A 94 -14.27 -4.67 5.42
CA ALA A 94 -14.62 -4.42 6.82
C ALA A 94 -13.38 -4.49 7.73
N PRO A 95 -13.32 -3.76 8.86
CA PRO A 95 -12.16 -3.80 9.76
C PRO A 95 -11.86 -5.21 10.29
N SER A 96 -12.90 -6.03 10.56
CA SER A 96 -12.73 -7.43 11.00
C SER A 96 -12.10 -8.35 9.95
N ALA A 97 -12.10 -7.93 8.68
CA ALA A 97 -11.66 -8.72 7.55
C ALA A 97 -10.25 -8.33 7.06
N ILE A 98 -9.59 -7.37 7.71
CA ILE A 98 -8.29 -6.86 7.26
C ILE A 98 -7.21 -7.96 7.24
N ILE A 99 -7.07 -8.74 8.31
CA ILE A 99 -6.04 -9.78 8.43
C ILE A 99 -6.20 -10.87 7.35
N PRO A 100 -7.40 -11.48 7.17
CA PRO A 100 -7.60 -12.46 6.09
C PRO A 100 -7.30 -11.92 4.69
N VAL A 101 -7.78 -10.70 4.38
CA VAL A 101 -7.56 -10.09 3.05
C VAL A 101 -6.09 -9.76 2.83
N MET A 102 -5.41 -9.19 3.82
CA MET A 102 -3.97 -8.88 3.73
C MET A 102 -3.11 -10.13 3.61
N THR A 103 -3.47 -11.21 4.32
CA THR A 103 -2.79 -12.50 4.18
C THR A 103 -2.95 -13.06 2.78
N PHE A 104 -4.18 -13.03 2.24
CA PHE A 104 -4.44 -13.45 0.87
C PHE A 104 -3.65 -12.63 -0.16
N LEU A 105 -3.65 -11.30 -0.03
CA LEU A 105 -2.93 -10.40 -0.94
C LEU A 105 -1.41 -10.56 -0.87
N ARG A 106 -0.86 -11.10 0.23
CA ARG A 106 0.57 -11.37 0.37
C ARG A 106 0.96 -12.73 -0.21
N ASP A 107 0.18 -13.76 0.08
CA ASP A 107 0.58 -15.16 -0.07
C ASP A 107 0.03 -15.82 -1.34
N HIS A 108 -1.07 -15.32 -1.92
CA HIS A 108 -1.69 -15.94 -3.08
C HIS A 108 -0.80 -15.82 -4.32
N THR A 109 -0.68 -16.90 -5.11
CA THR A 109 0.18 -16.87 -6.31
C THR A 109 -0.23 -15.78 -7.29
N GLY A 110 -1.53 -15.55 -7.47
CA GLY A 110 -2.07 -14.47 -8.32
C GLY A 110 -2.04 -13.07 -7.69
N ALA A 111 -1.79 -12.96 -6.38
CA ALA A 111 -1.72 -11.70 -5.64
C ALA A 111 -0.50 -11.74 -4.71
N GLN A 112 0.64 -11.24 -5.19
CA GLN A 112 1.92 -11.26 -4.45
C GLN A 112 2.30 -9.85 -4.01
N PHE A 113 1.43 -9.17 -3.27
CA PHE A 113 1.67 -7.84 -2.72
C PHE A 113 2.50 -7.96 -1.44
N LYS A 114 3.83 -8.00 -1.62
CA LYS A 114 4.77 -8.24 -0.52
C LYS A 114 5.19 -6.99 0.23
N GLN A 115 4.99 -5.81 -0.35
CA GLN A 115 5.42 -4.55 0.24
C GLN A 115 4.22 -3.68 0.59
N VAL A 116 4.17 -3.24 1.85
CA VAL A 116 3.36 -2.10 2.27
C VAL A 116 4.12 -0.86 1.88
N MET A 117 3.50 -0.01 1.06
CA MET A 117 4.08 1.27 0.68
C MET A 117 3.75 2.35 1.70
N ASP A 118 2.52 2.33 2.20
CA ASP A 118 1.98 3.39 3.04
C ASP A 118 0.68 2.92 3.72
N ILE A 119 0.43 3.42 4.94
CA ILE A 119 -0.83 3.28 5.66
C ILE A 119 -1.23 4.66 6.16
N CYS A 120 -2.36 5.15 5.68
CA CYS A 120 -2.85 6.49 5.97
C CYS A 120 -4.25 6.43 6.61
N GLY A 121 -4.54 7.37 7.50
CA GLY A 121 -5.90 7.67 7.95
C GLY A 121 -6.49 8.81 7.13
N VAL A 122 -7.81 8.80 6.93
CA VAL A 122 -8.56 9.91 6.35
C VAL A 122 -9.79 10.17 7.23
N ASP A 123 -10.00 11.42 7.60
CA ASP A 123 -11.11 11.84 8.45
C ASP A 123 -12.28 12.40 7.61
N TYR A 124 -13.42 11.72 7.67
CA TYR A 124 -14.70 12.12 7.08
C TYR A 124 -15.76 12.31 8.18
N PRO A 125 -15.89 13.52 8.76
CA PRO A 125 -16.76 13.76 9.92
C PRO A 125 -18.25 13.59 9.65
N THR A 126 -18.66 13.57 8.38
CA THR A 126 -20.06 13.37 7.98
C THR A 126 -20.50 11.91 7.97
N ARG A 127 -19.56 10.96 8.04
CA ARG A 127 -19.86 9.52 8.04
C ARG A 127 -20.04 9.03 9.47
N GLN A 128 -20.86 7.99 9.65
CA GLN A 128 -21.00 7.32 10.95
C GLN A 128 -19.64 6.77 11.43
N ASN A 129 -18.92 6.12 10.52
CA ASN A 129 -17.56 5.68 10.76
C ASN A 129 -16.62 6.76 10.22
N ARG A 130 -16.17 7.60 11.15
CA ARG A 130 -15.45 8.85 10.88
C ARG A 130 -14.14 8.62 10.12
N PHE A 131 -13.39 7.59 10.47
CA PHE A 131 -12.06 7.35 9.92
C PHE A 131 -12.09 6.29 8.83
N GLU A 132 -11.35 6.54 7.75
CA GLU A 132 -11.04 5.56 6.72
C GLU A 132 -9.53 5.30 6.75
N VAL A 133 -9.14 4.06 7.05
CA VAL A 133 -7.74 3.61 7.03
C VAL A 133 -7.46 3.00 5.66
N VAL A 134 -6.45 3.55 5.00
CA VAL A 134 -6.06 3.21 3.63
C VAL A 134 -4.70 2.55 3.64
N TYR A 135 -4.63 1.35 3.09
CA TYR A 135 -3.39 0.58 2.92
C TYR A 135 -3.01 0.58 1.44
N ASN A 136 -1.84 1.11 1.13
CA ASN A 136 -1.29 1.09 -0.22
C ASN A 136 -0.24 -0.02 -0.32
N MET A 137 -0.48 -0.98 -1.22
CA MET A 137 0.33 -2.18 -1.36
C MET A 137 0.99 -2.26 -2.74
N LEU A 138 2.20 -2.82 -2.80
CA LEU A 138 2.97 -3.02 -4.02
C LEU A 138 3.37 -4.49 -4.19
N SER A 139 3.12 -5.03 -5.39
CA SER A 139 3.68 -6.28 -5.84
C SER A 139 4.87 -6.00 -6.76
N ILE A 140 6.07 -6.36 -6.33
CA ILE A 140 7.27 -6.24 -7.16
C ILE A 140 7.22 -7.24 -8.33
N ARG A 141 6.69 -8.44 -8.11
CA ARG A 141 6.65 -9.49 -9.14
C ARG A 141 5.79 -9.08 -10.34
N TYR A 142 4.64 -8.48 -10.06
CA TYR A 142 3.70 -8.07 -11.10
C TYR A 142 3.79 -6.57 -11.43
N ASN A 143 4.69 -5.84 -10.76
CA ASN A 143 4.80 -4.38 -10.82
C ASN A 143 3.42 -3.68 -10.74
N ALA A 144 2.58 -4.15 -9.83
CA ALA A 144 1.19 -3.72 -9.70
C ALA A 144 0.93 -3.15 -8.31
N ARG A 145 0.04 -2.16 -8.22
CA ARG A 145 -0.38 -1.53 -6.96
C ARG A 145 -1.84 -1.86 -6.69
N ILE A 146 -2.17 -2.01 -5.41
CA ILE A 146 -3.55 -2.16 -4.95
C ILE A 146 -3.74 -1.34 -3.68
N ARG A 147 -4.92 -0.73 -3.55
CA ARG A 147 -5.33 -0.02 -2.35
C ARG A 147 -6.39 -0.84 -1.62
N VAL A 148 -6.23 -1.03 -0.32
CA VAL A 148 -7.25 -1.63 0.53
C VAL A 148 -7.73 -0.57 1.49
N LYS A 149 -9.03 -0.37 1.60
CA LYS A 149 -9.64 0.61 2.49
C LYS A 149 -10.52 -0.08 3.50
N THR A 150 -10.35 0.30 4.75
CA THR A 150 -11.20 -0.07 5.87
C THR A 150 -11.69 1.18 6.57
N TYR A 151 -12.73 1.03 7.37
CA TYR A 151 -13.27 2.13 8.17
C TYR A 151 -13.09 1.83 9.65
N ALA A 152 -13.02 2.89 10.46
CA ALA A 152 -12.90 2.85 11.90
C ALA A 152 -13.67 4.01 12.53
N ASP A 153 -14.04 3.82 13.79
CA ASP A 153 -14.63 4.88 14.61
C ASP A 153 -13.54 5.45 15.54
N GLU A 154 -13.91 6.39 16.39
CA GLU A 154 -12.98 6.95 17.39
C GLU A 154 -12.60 5.94 18.49
N VAL A 155 -13.47 4.97 18.75
CA VAL A 155 -13.31 3.99 19.83
C VAL A 155 -13.12 2.58 19.28
N THR A 156 -13.72 2.28 18.13
CA THR A 156 -13.68 0.96 17.52
C THR A 156 -12.28 0.69 16.95
N PRO A 157 -11.57 -0.34 17.43
CA PRO A 157 -10.22 -0.60 17.01
C PRO A 157 -10.15 -1.39 15.70
N VAL A 158 -9.04 -1.24 14.97
CA VAL A 158 -8.73 -1.97 13.74
C VAL A 158 -7.64 -3.01 14.01
N PRO A 159 -7.71 -4.25 13.51
CA PRO A 159 -6.63 -5.21 13.68
C PRO A 159 -5.34 -4.76 13.00
N SER A 160 -4.20 -4.84 13.72
CA SER A 160 -2.87 -4.51 13.20
C SER A 160 -2.42 -5.51 12.12
N VAL A 161 -1.74 -4.99 11.09
CA VAL A 161 -1.14 -5.77 10.00
C VAL A 161 0.38 -5.97 10.21
N THR A 162 0.93 -5.49 11.32
CA THR A 162 2.33 -5.69 11.72
C THR A 162 2.83 -7.14 11.71
N PRO A 163 2.07 -8.17 12.15
CA PRO A 163 2.57 -9.55 12.09
C PRO A 163 2.72 -10.06 10.64
N LEU A 164 2.06 -9.43 9.68
CA LEU A 164 2.18 -9.78 8.26
C LEU A 164 3.26 -8.97 7.56
N PHE A 165 3.37 -7.68 7.90
CA PHE A 165 4.31 -6.73 7.31
C PHE A 165 5.02 -5.92 8.39
N ASN A 166 6.31 -6.19 8.60
CA ASN A 166 7.12 -5.47 9.59
C ASN A 166 7.16 -3.95 9.34
N GLY A 167 7.05 -3.52 8.08
CA GLY A 167 7.02 -2.10 7.70
C GLY A 167 5.76 -1.35 8.17
N ALA A 168 4.67 -2.06 8.48
CA ALA A 168 3.42 -1.43 8.92
C ALA A 168 3.51 -0.81 10.32
N ASN A 169 4.49 -1.21 11.15
CA ASN A 169 4.59 -0.80 12.56
C ASN A 169 4.67 0.73 12.71
N TRP A 170 5.51 1.38 11.92
CA TRP A 170 5.68 2.83 12.01
C TRP A 170 4.46 3.59 11.47
N PHE A 171 3.87 3.12 10.37
CA PHE A 171 2.69 3.77 9.79
C PHE A 171 1.45 3.63 10.67
N GLU A 172 1.22 2.47 11.28
CA GLU A 172 0.09 2.29 12.21
C GLU A 172 0.25 3.18 13.46
N ARG A 173 1.48 3.38 13.95
CA ARG A 173 1.78 4.34 15.02
C ARG A 173 1.55 5.80 14.59
N GLU A 174 1.90 6.14 13.36
CA GLU A 174 1.65 7.47 12.80
C GLU A 174 0.15 7.74 12.68
N VAL A 175 -0.64 6.78 12.18
CA VAL A 175 -2.10 6.90 12.09
C VAL A 175 -2.72 7.03 13.49
N TYR A 176 -2.20 6.31 14.48
CA TYR A 176 -2.60 6.49 15.87
C TYR A 176 -2.29 7.91 16.39
N ASP A 177 -1.09 8.43 16.15
CA ASP A 177 -0.68 9.75 16.64
C ASP A 177 -1.40 10.91 15.95
N MET A 178 -1.72 10.77 14.67
CA MET A 178 -2.35 11.84 13.87
C MET A 178 -3.87 11.83 13.89
N TYR A 179 -4.50 10.65 13.91
CA TYR A 179 -5.95 10.49 13.84
C TYR A 179 -6.55 9.86 15.09
N GLY A 180 -5.75 9.18 15.93
CA GLY A 180 -6.26 8.49 17.12
C GLY A 180 -6.97 7.17 16.82
N VAL A 181 -6.72 6.56 15.66
CA VAL A 181 -7.25 5.22 15.37
C VAL A 181 -6.45 4.19 16.16
N TYR A 182 -7.15 3.35 16.92
CA TYR A 182 -6.52 2.33 17.75
C TYR A 182 -6.31 1.02 16.98
N PHE A 183 -5.12 0.44 17.07
CA PHE A 183 -4.81 -0.85 16.44
C PHE A 183 -4.70 -1.98 17.47
N THR A 184 -5.47 -3.08 17.30
CA THR A 184 -5.34 -4.26 18.16
C THR A 184 -4.12 -5.09 17.76
N ASP A 185 -3.51 -5.77 18.73
CA ASP A 185 -2.36 -6.68 18.53
C ASP A 185 -1.09 -6.02 17.99
N HIS A 186 -0.99 -4.68 18.08
CA HIS A 186 0.23 -3.95 17.75
C HIS A 186 1.29 -4.10 18.86
N PRO A 187 2.58 -4.36 18.54
CA PRO A 187 3.61 -4.62 19.55
C PRO A 187 3.98 -3.42 20.44
N ASP A 188 3.99 -2.20 19.90
CA ASP A 188 4.32 -0.96 20.63
C ASP A 188 3.55 0.23 20.06
N LEU A 189 2.26 0.36 20.44
CA LEU A 189 1.43 1.47 19.96
C LEU A 189 1.61 2.69 20.87
N ARG A 190 2.37 3.68 20.37
CA ARG A 190 2.59 4.98 21.01
C ARG A 190 2.86 6.05 19.97
N ARG A 191 2.75 7.30 20.41
CA ARG A 191 3.04 8.51 19.63
C ARG A 191 4.46 8.50 19.05
N ILE A 192 4.65 9.22 17.95
CA ILE A 192 5.92 9.21 17.23
C ILE A 192 6.29 10.56 16.60
N LEU A 193 5.29 11.33 16.14
CA LEU A 193 5.48 12.65 15.53
C LEU A 193 5.20 13.79 16.52
N THR A 194 4.20 13.63 17.40
CA THR A 194 3.82 14.66 18.36
C THR A 194 4.77 14.73 19.56
N ASP A 195 4.78 15.89 20.23
CA ASP A 195 5.51 16.06 21.48
C ASP A 195 5.00 15.11 22.58
N TYR A 196 5.86 14.78 23.55
CA TYR A 196 5.60 13.77 24.57
C TYR A 196 4.35 14.07 25.42
N GLY A 197 4.09 15.34 25.72
CA GLY A 197 2.95 15.81 26.50
C GLY A 197 1.80 16.37 25.66
N PHE A 198 1.80 16.13 24.34
CA PHE A 198 0.80 16.70 23.46
C PHE A 198 -0.60 16.15 23.77
N GLU A 199 -1.65 16.96 23.69
CA GLU A 199 -3.03 16.52 23.90
C GLU A 199 -3.84 16.75 22.62
N GLY A 200 -4.49 15.69 22.14
CA GLY A 200 -5.25 15.69 20.88
C GLY A 200 -4.54 15.03 19.71
N TYR A 201 -5.22 15.02 18.56
CA TYR A 201 -4.81 14.35 17.33
C TYR A 201 -4.81 15.37 16.18
N PRO A 202 -3.64 15.81 15.67
CA PRO A 202 -3.53 17.00 14.83
C PRO A 202 -4.27 16.97 13.49
N LEU A 203 -4.37 15.80 12.83
CA LEU A 203 -4.93 15.72 11.48
C LEU A 203 -6.45 15.50 11.45
N ARG A 204 -7.10 15.51 12.61
CA ARG A 204 -8.56 15.51 12.69
C ARG A 204 -9.13 16.88 12.26
N LYS A 205 -10.29 16.87 11.61
CA LYS A 205 -10.92 18.09 11.04
C LYS A 205 -11.45 19.09 12.07
N ASP A 206 -11.63 18.65 13.30
CA ASP A 206 -12.01 19.47 14.47
C ASP A 206 -10.81 20.13 15.15
N PHE A 207 -9.57 19.72 14.85
CA PHE A 207 -8.37 20.28 15.46
C PHE A 207 -7.99 21.61 14.78
N PRO A 208 -7.72 22.70 15.54
CA PRO A 208 -7.33 23.98 14.96
C PRO A 208 -5.92 23.91 14.37
N LEU A 209 -5.71 24.58 13.23
CA LEU A 209 -4.43 24.57 12.51
C LEU A 209 -3.23 24.97 13.39
N THR A 210 -3.44 25.91 14.31
CA THR A 210 -2.40 26.47 15.18
C THR A 210 -2.19 25.66 16.46
N GLY A 211 -3.09 24.71 16.77
CA GLY A 211 -3.12 24.02 18.06
C GLY A 211 -3.68 24.89 19.20
N TYR A 212 -3.56 24.36 20.43
CA TYR A 212 -4.10 24.97 21.64
C TYR A 212 -3.03 25.63 22.52
N VAL A 213 -1.77 25.22 22.36
CA VAL A 213 -0.67 25.61 23.24
C VAL A 213 0.51 26.11 22.43
N GLU A 214 1.27 27.03 23.04
CA GLU A 214 2.56 27.50 22.56
C GLU A 214 3.63 27.28 23.61
N VAL A 215 4.88 27.44 23.19
CA VAL A 215 6.05 27.14 24.01
C VAL A 215 6.94 28.37 24.08
N ARG A 216 7.27 28.81 25.31
CA ARG A 216 8.22 29.90 25.54
C ARG A 216 9.23 29.56 26.63
N TYR A 217 10.39 30.23 26.60
CA TYR A 217 11.35 30.14 27.69
C TYR A 217 10.96 31.11 28.80
N ASP A 218 10.88 30.62 30.03
CA ASP A 218 10.62 31.41 31.23
C ASP A 218 11.93 31.60 32.00
N GLU A 219 12.39 32.85 32.11
CA GLU A 219 13.65 33.19 32.78
C GLU A 219 13.57 32.98 34.30
N GLU A 220 12.41 33.22 34.92
CA GLU A 220 12.23 33.06 36.37
C GLU A 220 12.38 31.59 36.78
N ARG A 221 11.78 30.70 36.00
CA ARG A 221 11.82 29.25 36.23
C ARG A 221 13.02 28.56 35.56
N LYS A 222 13.78 29.28 34.73
CA LYS A 222 14.90 28.78 33.91
C LYS A 222 14.56 27.50 33.13
N ARG A 223 13.33 27.42 32.61
CA ARG A 223 12.84 26.26 31.86
C ARG A 223 11.87 26.68 30.77
N VAL A 224 11.66 25.76 29.83
CA VAL A 224 10.63 25.89 28.81
C VAL A 224 9.25 25.62 29.44
N VAL A 225 8.29 26.53 29.22
CA VAL A 225 6.91 26.42 29.70
C VAL A 225 5.94 26.33 28.53
N ILE A 226 4.86 25.58 28.74
CA ILE A 226 3.76 25.41 27.79
C ILE A 226 2.61 26.27 28.27
N GLU A 227 2.14 27.19 27.44
CA GLU A 227 1.07 28.16 27.76
C GLU A 227 -0.03 28.12 26.69
N PRO A 228 -1.25 28.60 26.99
CA PRO A 228 -2.29 28.76 25.99
C PRO A 228 -1.82 29.66 24.84
N LEU A 229 -2.23 29.32 23.63
CA LEU A 229 -1.80 30.01 22.40
C LEU A 229 -2.24 31.49 22.36
N GLU A 230 -1.31 32.41 22.11
CA GLU A 230 -1.59 33.83 21.86
C GLU A 230 -0.85 34.33 20.60
N LEU A 231 -1.57 34.47 19.49
CA LEU A 231 -0.99 34.91 18.22
C LEU A 231 -0.98 36.44 18.09
N THR A 232 0.17 37.00 17.75
CA THR A 232 0.31 38.43 17.40
C THR A 232 -0.50 38.80 16.15
N GLN A 233 -0.56 37.88 15.19
CA GLN A 233 -1.39 37.98 14.00
C GLN A 233 -2.23 36.71 13.86
N ALA A 234 -3.55 36.86 13.84
CA ALA A 234 -4.46 35.75 13.62
C ALA A 234 -4.32 35.15 12.21
N PHE A 235 -4.54 33.84 12.11
CA PHE A 235 -4.63 33.14 10.83
C PHE A 235 -5.83 33.67 10.02
N ARG A 236 -5.60 33.98 8.74
CA ARG A 236 -6.64 34.45 7.82
C ARG A 236 -6.97 33.33 6.84
N ASN A 237 -8.16 32.76 6.97
CA ASN A 237 -8.66 31.79 6.00
C ASN A 237 -9.21 32.52 4.76
N PHE A 238 -8.75 32.14 3.58
CA PHE A 238 -9.19 32.69 2.29
C PHE A 238 -10.11 31.74 1.52
N GLU A 239 -10.48 30.58 2.06
CA GLU A 239 -11.41 29.64 1.41
C GLU A 239 -12.79 30.25 1.09
N GLY A 240 -13.17 31.34 1.76
CA GLY A 240 -14.40 32.09 1.46
C GLY A 240 -14.41 32.79 0.10
N SER A 241 -13.27 32.87 -0.61
CA SER A 241 -13.21 33.37 -1.99
C SER A 241 -13.35 32.28 -3.05
N ALA A 242 -13.68 31.05 -2.65
CA ALA A 242 -13.95 29.96 -3.58
C ALA A 242 -15.09 30.32 -4.55
N SER A 243 -14.98 29.83 -5.80
CA SER A 243 -16.00 30.04 -6.83
C SER A 243 -17.37 29.56 -6.36
N PRO A 244 -18.44 30.37 -6.50
CA PRO A 244 -19.81 29.94 -6.20
C PRO A 244 -20.38 28.98 -7.26
N TRP A 245 -19.72 28.89 -8.42
CA TRP A 245 -20.09 27.98 -9.50
C TRP A 245 -19.33 26.67 -9.42
N GLU A 246 -20.03 25.57 -9.74
CA GLU A 246 -19.44 24.25 -9.88
C GLU A 246 -18.32 24.29 -10.93
N GLN A 247 -17.09 23.96 -10.49
CA GLN A 247 -15.90 24.12 -11.34
C GLN A 247 -15.74 22.97 -12.34
N THR A 248 -16.24 21.78 -12.00
CA THR A 248 -16.05 20.56 -12.78
C THR A 248 -17.37 19.86 -13.06
N GLY A 249 -17.60 19.46 -14.32
CA GLY A 249 -18.76 18.65 -14.68
C GLY A 249 -18.70 17.21 -14.14
N PRO A 250 -19.71 16.37 -14.44
CA PRO A 250 -19.85 15.01 -13.92
C PRO A 250 -18.76 14.00 -14.38
N GLY A 251 -17.82 14.43 -15.22
CA GLY A 251 -16.76 13.59 -15.77
C GLY A 251 -17.23 12.64 -16.88
N HIS A 252 -16.30 11.80 -17.35
CA HIS A 252 -16.59 10.73 -18.29
C HIS A 252 -16.50 9.38 -17.55
N ASP A 253 -17.40 8.46 -17.91
CA ASP A 253 -17.44 7.12 -17.33
C ASP A 253 -16.56 6.16 -18.14
N ASP A 254 -15.35 5.92 -17.64
CA ASP A 254 -14.35 5.04 -18.27
C ASP A 254 -14.62 3.53 -18.06
N ARG A 255 -15.81 3.15 -17.57
CA ARG A 255 -16.15 1.74 -17.35
C ARG A 255 -16.25 0.98 -18.68
N PRO A 256 -15.64 -0.22 -18.79
CA PRO A 256 -15.83 -1.10 -19.95
C PRO A 256 -17.27 -1.60 -20.04
N ASP A 257 -17.77 -1.80 -21.27
CA ASP A 257 -19.17 -2.18 -21.51
C ASP A 257 -19.54 -3.53 -20.89
N SER A 258 -18.57 -4.45 -20.77
CA SER A 258 -18.73 -5.76 -20.11
C SER A 258 -19.07 -5.67 -18.61
N PHE A 259 -18.81 -4.53 -17.97
CA PHE A 259 -19.09 -4.29 -16.55
C PHE A 259 -20.23 -3.28 -16.34
N LYS A 260 -20.79 -2.71 -17.41
CA LYS A 260 -22.02 -1.90 -17.32
C LYS A 260 -23.21 -2.84 -17.20
N VAL A 261 -24.18 -2.46 -16.37
CA VAL A 261 -25.43 -3.20 -16.27
C VAL A 261 -26.17 -3.03 -17.61
N GLU A 262 -26.49 -4.13 -18.28
CA GLU A 262 -27.31 -4.08 -19.49
C GLU A 262 -28.69 -3.53 -19.15
N ASN A 263 -29.04 -2.41 -19.76
CA ASN A 263 -30.41 -1.91 -19.70
C ASN A 263 -31.26 -2.81 -20.58
N LEU A 264 -32.18 -3.56 -19.97
CA LEU A 264 -33.19 -4.32 -20.70
C LEU A 264 -33.94 -3.33 -21.61
N LEU A 265 -33.82 -3.52 -22.93
CA LEU A 265 -34.60 -2.75 -23.89
C LEU A 265 -36.09 -2.91 -23.53
N PRO A 266 -36.90 -1.83 -23.60
CA PRO A 266 -38.34 -1.97 -23.43
C PRO A 266 -38.85 -2.98 -24.46
N LYS A 267 -39.56 -4.02 -24.01
CA LYS A 267 -40.18 -5.01 -24.91
C LYS A 267 -40.95 -4.26 -25.98
N SER A 268 -40.65 -4.55 -27.25
CA SER A 268 -41.44 -4.05 -28.37
C SER A 268 -42.91 -4.40 -28.14
N PRO A 269 -43.86 -3.47 -28.38
CA PRO A 269 -45.28 -3.78 -28.23
C PRO A 269 -45.62 -5.00 -29.09
N ASP A 270 -46.34 -5.96 -28.51
CA ASP A 270 -46.80 -7.15 -29.22
C ASP A 270 -47.56 -6.70 -30.48
N PRO A 271 -47.33 -7.32 -31.65
CA PRO A 271 -48.00 -6.90 -32.87
C PRO A 271 -49.51 -7.03 -32.66
N GLU A 272 -50.22 -5.91 -32.80
CA GLU A 272 -51.68 -5.88 -32.77
C GLU A 272 -52.22 -6.95 -33.71
N LYS A 273 -52.92 -7.95 -33.16
CA LYS A 273 -53.66 -8.93 -33.92
C LYS A 273 -54.77 -8.17 -34.67
N LYS A 274 -54.55 -7.94 -35.96
CA LYS A 274 -55.57 -7.47 -36.91
C LYS A 274 -56.68 -8.50 -37.07
#